data_AF-A0A939SA55-F1
#
_entry.id   AF-A0A939SA55-F1
#
_cell.length_a   1.000
_cell.length_b   1.000
_cell.length_c   1.000
_cell.angle_alpha   90.00
_cell.angle_beta   90.00
_cell.angle_gamma   90.00
#
_symmetry.space_group_name_H-M   'P 1'
#
loop_
_entity.id
_entity.type
_entity.pdbx_description
1 polymer ?
#
loop_
_entity_poly.entity_id
_entity_poly.type
_entity_poly.pdbx_seq_one_letter_code
_entity_poly.pdbx_strand_id
1 'polypeptide(L)'
;MKKTRRKIDAALKAKIALEALREQSTVTDLAQRYQVHVNQIYAWKKQLQDQAVRAFDAGAGRDGEAAHELEVEKLHAKIVSTRLRRISHAAYVRFLRRSAPLPRPAVPRSCVSMSPLHLARRSSLVWLAHRQWRPANHSERRANYG
;
A
#
# COMPACT_ATOMS: atom_id res chain seq x y z
N MET A 1 18.97 -34.74 11.05
CA MET A 1 17.49 -34.69 11.10
C MET A 1 17.05 -33.37 11.72
N LYS A 2 16.28 -32.53 11.01
CA LYS A 2 15.72 -31.29 11.58
C LYS A 2 14.57 -31.66 12.53
N LYS A 3 14.79 -31.56 13.84
CA LYS A 3 13.74 -31.78 14.85
C LYS A 3 12.75 -30.61 14.78
N THR A 4 11.56 -30.85 14.23
CA THR A 4 10.48 -29.85 14.15
C THR A 4 10.14 -29.39 15.56
N ARG A 5 10.41 -28.11 15.85
CA ARG A 5 10.14 -27.51 17.17
C ARG A 5 8.63 -27.47 17.38
N ARG A 6 8.13 -28.17 18.41
CA ARG A 6 6.73 -28.11 18.81
C ARG A 6 6.38 -26.66 19.17
N LYS A 7 5.34 -26.12 18.56
CA LYS A 7 4.79 -24.81 18.91
C LYS A 7 3.93 -24.98 20.15
N ILE A 8 4.28 -24.26 21.21
CA ILE A 8 3.51 -24.23 22.46
C ILE A 8 2.64 -22.99 22.41
N ASP A 9 1.33 -23.19 22.58
CA ASP A 9 0.35 -22.12 22.54
C ASP A 9 0.54 -21.12 23.70
N ALA A 10 0.14 -19.87 23.49
CA ALA A 10 0.27 -18.81 24.48
C ALA A 10 -0.53 -19.11 25.74
N ALA A 11 -1.75 -19.64 25.61
CA ALA A 11 -2.58 -20.00 26.75
C ALA A 11 -1.94 -21.13 27.58
N LEU A 12 -1.30 -22.10 26.92
CA LEU A 12 -0.62 -23.20 27.60
C LEU A 12 0.63 -22.74 28.35
N LYS A 13 1.41 -21.82 27.78
CA LYS A 13 2.56 -21.19 28.48
C LYS A 13 2.11 -20.46 29.74
N ALA A 14 1.01 -19.70 29.65
CA ALA A 14 0.47 -18.97 30.79
C ALA A 14 0.01 -19.94 31.90
N LYS A 15 -0.70 -21.02 31.55
CA LYS A 15 -1.11 -22.07 32.51
C LYS A 15 0.09 -22.70 33.22
N ILE A 16 1.10 -23.13 32.46
CA ILE A 16 2.32 -23.72 33.03
C ILE A 16 3.04 -22.73 33.96
N ALA A 17 3.15 -21.46 33.55
CA ALA A 17 3.78 -20.43 34.37
C ALA A 17 2.99 -20.15 35.67
N LEU A 18 1.65 -20.14 35.61
CA LEU A 18 0.79 -19.99 36.79
C LEU A 18 0.90 -21.18 37.74
N GLU A 19 0.90 -22.41 37.25
CA GLU A 19 1.10 -23.60 38.08
C GLU A 19 2.49 -23.60 38.76
N ALA A 20 3.53 -23.17 38.03
CA ALA A 20 4.88 -23.01 38.57
C ALA A 20 5.03 -21.82 39.54
N LEU A 21 4.13 -20.84 39.50
CA LEU A 21 4.05 -19.72 40.44
C LEU A 21 3.30 -20.10 41.72
N ARG A 22 2.23 -20.88 41.59
CA ARG A 22 1.41 -21.34 42.71
C ARG A 22 2.05 -22.50 43.48
N GLU A 23 3.21 -22.98 43.03
CA GLU A 23 3.95 -24.11 43.60
C GLU A 23 3.10 -25.39 43.75
N GLN A 24 2.04 -25.52 42.95
CA GLN A 24 1.11 -26.66 43.00
C GLN A 24 1.74 -27.95 42.48
N SER A 25 2.81 -27.85 41.69
CA SER A 25 3.57 -28.97 41.16
C SER A 25 5.01 -28.55 40.99
N THR A 26 5.95 -29.47 41.19
CA THR A 26 7.37 -29.18 41.03
C THR A 26 7.67 -28.89 39.55
N VAL A 27 8.62 -27.99 39.29
CA VAL A 27 9.00 -27.61 37.90
C VAL A 27 9.46 -28.84 37.10
N THR A 28 10.05 -29.83 37.77
CA THR A 28 10.45 -31.12 37.21
C THR A 28 9.26 -31.99 36.81
N ASP A 29 8.20 -32.06 37.62
CA ASP A 29 6.98 -32.78 37.27
C ASP A 29 6.24 -32.09 36.11
N LEU A 30 6.15 -30.76 36.13
CA LEU A 30 5.59 -29.98 35.01
C LEU A 30 6.36 -30.18 33.70
N ALA A 31 7.69 -30.25 33.79
CA ALA A 31 8.55 -30.54 32.65
C ALA A 31 8.26 -31.92 32.03
N GLN A 32 7.99 -32.93 32.86
CA GLN A 32 7.61 -34.27 32.39
C GLN A 32 6.20 -34.30 31.80
N ARG A 33 5.21 -33.74 32.50
CA ARG A 33 3.79 -33.74 32.08
C ARG A 33 3.59 -33.04 30.74
N TYR A 34 4.17 -31.86 30.58
CA TYR A 34 4.03 -31.05 29.37
C TYR A 34 5.13 -31.31 28.34
N GLN A 35 6.11 -32.18 28.64
CA GLN A 35 7.28 -32.47 27.81
C GLN A 35 8.06 -31.20 27.43
N VAL A 36 8.22 -30.32 28.41
CA VAL A 36 8.90 -29.02 28.28
C VAL A 36 10.21 -29.04 29.06
N HIS A 37 11.24 -28.38 28.56
CA HIS A 37 12.50 -28.26 29.28
C HIS A 37 12.36 -27.33 30.49
N VAL A 38 12.92 -27.71 31.65
CA VAL A 38 12.87 -26.98 32.93
C VAL A 38 13.23 -25.48 32.78
N ASN A 39 14.32 -25.16 32.08
CA ASN A 39 14.72 -23.76 31.81
C ASN A 39 13.64 -22.93 31.08
N GLN A 40 12.81 -23.53 30.23
CA GLN A 40 11.73 -22.82 29.54
C GLN A 40 10.62 -22.45 30.52
N ILE A 41 10.33 -23.31 31.50
CA ILE A 41 9.33 -23.05 32.54
C ILE A 41 9.79 -21.89 33.43
N TYR A 42 11.06 -21.87 33.82
CA TYR A 42 11.63 -20.72 34.56
C TYR A 42 11.58 -19.42 33.75
N ALA A 43 11.87 -19.48 32.45
CA ALA A 43 11.76 -18.33 31.57
C ALA A 43 10.31 -17.80 31.50
N TRP A 44 9.32 -18.69 31.39
CA TRP A 44 7.91 -18.28 31.36
C TRP A 44 7.40 -17.77 32.71
N LYS A 45 7.87 -18.35 33.83
CA LYS A 45 7.58 -17.85 35.17
C LYS A 45 8.04 -16.41 35.33
N LYS A 46 9.30 -16.12 34.94
CA LYS A 46 9.84 -14.76 34.96
C LYS A 46 9.06 -13.83 34.03
N GLN A 47 8.81 -14.26 32.79
CA GLN A 47 8.03 -13.48 31.84
C GLN A 47 6.64 -13.13 32.38
N LEU A 48 5.97 -14.06 33.06
CA LEU A 48 4.64 -13.81 33.63
C LEU A 48 4.71 -12.77 34.76
N GLN A 49 5.73 -12.83 35.62
CA GLN A 49 5.94 -11.82 36.67
C GLN A 49 6.20 -10.43 36.06
N ASP A 50 7.11 -10.33 35.08
CA ASP A 50 7.44 -9.07 34.41
C ASP A 50 6.21 -8.46 33.71
N GLN A 51 5.40 -9.30 33.06
CA GLN A 51 4.17 -8.87 32.40
C GLN A 51 3.06 -8.51 33.39
N ALA A 52 2.97 -9.20 34.53
CA ALA A 52 2.03 -8.84 35.59
C ALA A 52 2.34 -7.44 36.16
N VAL A 53 3.61 -7.14 36.41
CA VAL A 53 4.04 -5.79 36.84
C VAL A 53 3.62 -4.74 35.81
N ARG A 54 3.86 -5.00 34.51
CA ARG A 54 3.43 -4.10 33.43
C ARG A 54 1.91 -3.97 33.30
N ALA A 55 1.15 -5.02 33.60
CA ALA A 55 -0.31 -5.01 33.51
C ALA A 55 -0.95 -4.12 34.59
N PHE A 56 -0.31 -4.00 35.76
CA PHE A 56 -0.73 -3.09 36.83
C PHE A 56 -0.18 -1.67 36.66
N ASP A 57 0.85 -1.49 35.83
CA ASP A 57 1.33 -0.17 35.45
C ASP A 57 0.36 0.47 34.43
N ALA A 58 -0.45 1.42 34.91
CA ALA A 58 -1.53 2.04 34.16
C ALA A 58 -1.10 2.80 32.87
N GLY A 59 0.21 2.98 32.66
CA GLY A 59 0.77 3.60 31.45
C GLY A 59 1.18 2.62 30.35
N ALA A 60 1.65 1.41 30.71
CA ALA A 60 2.40 0.57 29.78
C ALA A 60 1.58 -0.02 28.62
N GLY A 61 0.27 -0.21 28.81
CA GLY A 61 -0.63 -0.68 27.74
C GLY A 61 -0.99 0.41 26.74
N ARG A 62 -1.10 1.67 27.19
CA ARG A 62 -1.55 2.81 26.37
C ARG A 62 -0.51 3.23 25.34
N ASP A 63 0.77 3.19 25.72
CA ASP A 63 1.86 3.56 24.80
C ASP A 63 1.98 2.57 23.63
N GLY A 64 1.75 1.28 23.90
CA GLY A 64 1.73 0.25 22.86
C GLY A 64 0.53 0.36 21.92
N GLU A 65 -0.66 0.63 22.47
CA GLU A 65 -1.89 0.84 21.70
C GLU A 65 -1.77 2.07 20.79
N ALA A 66 -1.28 3.20 21.32
CA ALA A 66 -1.10 4.43 20.56
C ALA A 66 -0.04 4.28 19.44
N ALA A 67 1.08 3.60 19.73
CA ALA A 67 2.09 3.31 18.71
C ALA A 67 1.53 2.41 17.60
N HIS A 68 0.72 1.41 17.96
CA HIS A 68 0.05 0.53 17.02
C HIS A 68 -0.97 1.29 16.15
N GLU A 69 -1.77 2.19 16.75
CA GLU A 69 -2.74 3.01 16.03
C GLU A 69 -2.05 3.92 14.99
N LEU A 70 -0.94 4.57 15.36
CA LEU A 70 -0.13 5.37 14.43
C LEU A 70 0.45 4.52 13.28
N GLU A 71 0.83 3.28 13.54
CA GLU A 71 1.31 2.37 12.50
C GLU A 71 0.17 1.94 11.55
N VAL A 72 -1.02 1.65 12.11
CA VAL A 72 -2.23 1.34 11.33
C VAL A 72 -2.60 2.50 10.42
N GLU A 73 -2.59 3.74 10.91
CA GLU A 73 -2.85 4.93 10.09
C GLU A 73 -1.86 5.07 8.94
N LYS A 74 -0.56 4.89 9.21
CA LYS A 74 0.49 4.94 8.16
C LYS A 74 0.28 3.86 7.10
N LEU A 75 -0.06 2.65 7.51
CA LEU A 75 -0.35 1.55 6.59
C LEU A 75 -1.61 1.84 5.76
N HIS A 76 -2.68 2.35 6.37
CA HIS A 76 -3.89 2.78 5.67
C HIS A 76 -3.60 3.87 4.64
N ALA A 77 -2.81 4.89 4.99
CA ALA A 77 -2.39 5.94 4.05
C ALA A 77 -1.59 5.36 2.86
N LYS A 78 -0.73 4.37 3.09
CA LYS A 78 0.02 3.69 2.04
C LYS A 78 -0.87 2.85 1.12
N ILE A 79 -1.87 2.16 1.68
CA ILE A 79 -2.86 1.40 0.91
C ILE A 79 -3.66 2.35 0.02
N VAL A 80 -4.18 3.44 0.58
CA VAL A 80 -4.95 4.45 -0.16
C VAL A 80 -4.11 5.08 -1.28
N SER A 81 -2.89 5.55 -0.99
CA SER A 81 -2.01 6.16 -2.00
C SER A 81 -1.66 5.18 -3.12
N THR A 82 -1.38 3.92 -2.79
CA THR A 82 -1.10 2.87 -3.78
C THR A 82 -2.32 2.58 -4.65
N ARG A 83 -3.52 2.50 -4.04
CA ARG A 83 -4.79 2.29 -4.75
C ARG A 83 -5.10 3.46 -5.69
N LEU A 84 -4.99 4.70 -5.21
CA LEU A 84 -5.21 5.90 -6.02
C LEU A 84 -4.26 5.96 -7.22
N ARG A 85 -2.96 5.69 -7.01
CA ARG A 85 -1.99 5.62 -8.11
C ARG A 85 -2.38 4.58 -9.17
N ARG A 86 -2.84 3.41 -8.75
CA ARG A 86 -3.32 2.36 -9.68
C ARG A 86 -4.56 2.79 -10.45
N ILE A 87 -5.54 3.39 -9.78
CA ILE A 87 -6.76 3.91 -10.43
C ILE A 87 -6.40 4.99 -11.44
N SER A 88 -5.56 5.95 -11.05
CA SER A 88 -5.08 7.02 -11.94
C SER A 88 -4.34 6.46 -13.14
N HIS A 89 -3.46 5.48 -12.95
CA HIS A 89 -2.75 4.84 -14.04
C HIS A 89 -3.71 4.11 -15.00
N ALA A 90 -4.68 3.36 -14.47
CA ALA A 90 -5.68 2.68 -15.28
C ALA A 90 -6.55 3.67 -16.08
N ALA A 91 -6.94 4.79 -15.46
CA ALA A 91 -7.67 5.87 -16.13
C ALA A 91 -6.84 6.50 -17.26
N TYR A 92 -5.55 6.76 -17.00
CA TYR A 92 -4.62 7.29 -17.99
C TYR A 92 -4.44 6.34 -19.18
N VAL A 93 -4.21 5.04 -18.93
CA VAL A 93 -4.10 4.03 -19.99
C VAL A 93 -5.41 3.91 -20.79
N ARG A 94 -6.57 3.99 -20.14
CA ARG A 94 -7.87 4.00 -20.82
C ARG A 94 -8.06 5.25 -21.69
N PHE A 95 -7.62 6.42 -21.21
CA PHE A 95 -7.63 7.66 -21.99
C PHE A 95 -6.76 7.51 -23.24
N LEU A 96 -5.52 7.05 -23.10
CA LEU A 96 -4.62 6.83 -24.23
C LEU A 96 -5.18 5.84 -25.27
N ARG A 97 -5.86 4.78 -24.82
CA ARG A 97 -6.48 3.82 -25.74
C ARG A 97 -7.68 4.39 -26.51
N ARG A 98 -8.38 5.38 -25.94
CA ARG A 98 -9.56 6.01 -26.57
C ARG A 98 -9.18 7.17 -27.50
N SER A 99 -8.05 7.81 -27.25
CA SER A 99 -7.43 8.78 -28.14
C SER A 99 -6.79 8.04 -29.33
N ALA A 100 -7.61 7.65 -30.31
CA ALA A 100 -7.11 7.09 -31.56
C ALA A 100 -6.13 8.09 -32.21
N PRO A 101 -5.01 7.64 -32.82
CA PRO A 101 -4.16 8.53 -33.59
C PRO A 101 -5.00 9.16 -34.70
N LEU A 102 -4.92 10.49 -34.84
CA LEU A 102 -5.59 11.22 -35.91
C LEU A 102 -5.27 10.53 -37.25
N PRO A 103 -6.26 10.32 -38.13
CA PRO A 103 -5.97 9.78 -39.45
C PRO A 103 -4.92 10.68 -40.12
N ARG A 104 -3.82 10.07 -40.56
CA ARG A 104 -2.80 10.78 -41.34
C ARG A 104 -3.53 11.43 -42.53
N PRO A 105 -3.32 12.73 -42.81
CA PRO A 105 -3.93 13.34 -43.99
C PRO A 105 -3.46 12.53 -45.20
N ALA A 106 -4.42 11.95 -45.93
CA ALA A 106 -4.14 11.30 -47.19
C ALA A 106 -3.67 12.40 -48.16
N VAL A 107 -2.36 12.52 -48.34
CA VAL A 107 -1.80 13.35 -49.40
C VAL A 107 -2.16 12.70 -50.74
N PRO A 108 -2.96 13.35 -51.60
CA PRO A 108 -3.27 12.79 -52.91
C PRO A 108 -1.99 12.70 -53.74
N ARG A 109 -1.77 11.56 -54.39
CA ARG A 109 -0.59 11.25 -55.22
C ARG A 109 -0.39 12.19 -56.42
N SER A 110 -1.29 13.13 -56.67
CA SER A 110 -1.18 14.13 -57.76
C SER A 110 -0.22 15.29 -57.46
N CYS A 111 0.35 15.39 -56.26
CA CYS A 111 1.30 16.47 -55.92
C CYS A 111 2.75 16.21 -56.39
N VAL A 112 3.06 15.09 -57.06
CA VAL A 112 4.43 14.77 -57.52
C VAL A 112 4.76 15.39 -58.90
N SER A 113 3.81 16.05 -59.57
CA SER A 113 4.02 16.61 -60.91
C SER A 113 3.54 18.06 -61.08
N MET A 114 3.65 18.92 -60.07
CA MET A 114 3.43 20.36 -60.24
C MET A 114 4.75 21.12 -60.11
N SER A 115 5.08 21.85 -61.18
CA SER A 115 6.29 22.68 -61.27
C SER A 115 6.36 23.73 -60.14
N PRO A 116 7.57 24.19 -59.74
CA PRO A 116 7.81 25.00 -58.54
C PRO A 116 7.08 26.35 -58.48
N LEU A 117 6.48 26.81 -59.57
CA LEU A 117 5.87 28.15 -59.66
C LEU A 117 4.41 28.22 -59.14
N HIS A 118 3.75 27.09 -58.88
CA HIS A 118 2.38 27.10 -58.32
C HIS A 118 2.30 26.92 -56.80
N LEU A 119 3.40 26.60 -56.11
CA LEU A 119 3.41 26.39 -54.66
C LEU A 119 3.39 27.71 -53.86
N ALA A 120 3.71 28.85 -54.48
CA ALA A 120 3.78 30.14 -53.78
C ALA A 120 2.42 30.85 -53.57
N ARG A 121 1.34 30.43 -54.24
CA ARG A 121 0.01 31.08 -54.11
C ARG A 121 -0.99 30.36 -53.20
N ARG A 122 -0.74 29.12 -52.77
CA ARG A 122 -1.62 28.37 -51.85
C ARG A 122 -1.15 28.34 -50.39
N SER A 123 0.05 28.82 -50.09
CA SER A 123 0.61 28.85 -48.73
C SER A 123 -0.01 29.94 -47.83
N SER A 124 -0.68 30.95 -48.39
CA SER A 124 -1.29 32.03 -47.60
C SER A 124 -2.57 31.60 -46.87
N LEU A 125 -3.37 30.70 -47.46
CA LEU A 125 -4.63 30.26 -46.85
C LEU A 125 -4.44 29.18 -45.76
N VAL A 126 -3.38 28.37 -45.86
CA VAL A 126 -3.04 27.37 -44.83
C VAL A 126 -2.46 28.07 -43.58
N TRP A 127 -1.73 29.17 -43.76
CA TRP A 127 -1.19 29.95 -42.64
C TRP A 127 -2.29 30.70 -41.86
N LEU A 128 -3.33 31.19 -42.54
CA LEU A 128 -4.51 31.79 -41.90
C LEU A 128 -5.35 30.77 -41.12
N ALA A 129 -5.52 29.55 -41.62
CA ALA A 129 -6.24 28.49 -40.91
C ALA A 129 -5.49 27.98 -39.66
N HIS A 130 -4.15 27.98 -39.68
CA HIS A 130 -3.35 27.50 -38.54
C HIS A 130 -3.24 28.53 -37.40
N ARG A 131 -3.57 29.81 -37.65
CA ARG A 131 -3.57 30.87 -36.62
C ARG A 131 -4.83 30.88 -35.77
N GLN A 132 -5.89 30.18 -36.18
CA GLN A 132 -7.19 30.19 -35.50
C GLN A 132 -7.39 29.03 -34.50
N TRP A 133 -6.42 28.10 -34.41
CA TRP A 133 -6.43 27.03 -33.42
C TRP A 133 -5.61 27.42 -32.18
N ARG A 134 -6.16 28.31 -31.33
CA ARG A 134 -5.75 28.43 -29.93
C ARG A 134 -6.59 27.44 -29.11
N PRO A 135 -5.99 26.54 -28.31
CA PRO A 135 -6.78 25.78 -27.34
C PRO A 135 -7.31 26.75 -26.29
N ALA A 136 -8.62 26.75 -26.08
CA ALA A 136 -9.28 27.54 -25.04
C ALA A 136 -8.70 27.18 -23.67
N ASN A 137 -8.23 28.19 -22.94
CA ASN A 137 -7.72 28.05 -21.58
C ASN A 137 -8.79 27.46 -20.66
N HIS A 138 -8.35 26.58 -19.75
CA HIS A 138 -9.16 25.82 -18.79
C HIS A 138 -9.95 26.68 -17.76
N SER A 139 -9.92 28.01 -17.86
CA SER A 139 -10.48 28.95 -16.87
C SER A 139 -11.99 29.20 -17.01
N GLU A 140 -12.63 28.84 -18.12
CA GLU A 140 -14.08 29.09 -18.32
C GLU A 140 -15.00 27.98 -17.80
N ARG A 141 -14.47 26.82 -17.38
CA ARG A 141 -15.31 25.71 -16.85
C ARG A 141 -15.67 25.85 -15.36
N ARG A 142 -15.37 26.97 -14.70
CA ARG A 142 -15.73 27.23 -13.29
C ARG A 142 -16.94 28.13 -13.09
N ALA A 143 -17.67 28.48 -14.15
CA ALA A 143 -18.85 29.35 -14.04
C ALA A 143 -20.22 28.63 -14.02
N ASN A 144 -20.26 27.29 -14.08
CA ASN A 144 -21.53 26.53 -14.15
C ASN A 144 -21.60 25.39 -13.12
N TYR A 145 -21.43 25.74 -11.85
CA TYR A 145 -22.00 25.01 -10.71
C TYR A 145 -22.38 26.05 -9.67
N GLY A 146 -23.55 26.66 -9.89
CA GLY A 146 -24.36 27.34 -8.87
C GLY A 146 -25.67 26.57 -8.76
#